data_AF-W4QGF7-F1
#
_entry.id   AF-W4QGF7-F1
#
_cell.length_a   1.000
_cell.length_b   1.000
_cell.length_c   1.000
_cell.angle_alpha   90.00
_cell.angle_beta   90.00
_cell.angle_gamma   90.00
#
_symmetry.space_group_name_H-M   'P 1'
#
loop_
_entity.id
_entity.type
_entity.pdbx_description
1 polymer ?
#
loop_
_entity_poly.entity_id
_entity_poly.type
_entity_poly.pdbx_seq_one_letter_code
_entity_poly.pdbx_strand_id
1 'polypeptide(L)'
;MSQTLINIFYESHRGSWTILIILFIVAFFLYKAQKNKGATVVHMITRLFYLIMLVSGIGTLIGYQFPVVLIVKGILALVLIYVMEMILVRTKKNTLGDKAGVYWIALVVISLIVILMGFGVIRF
;
A
#
# COMPACT_ATOMS: atom_id res chain seq x y z
N MET A 1 -21.28 -12.24 -7.81
CA MET A 1 -20.99 -10.82 -8.15
C MET A 1 -20.96 -10.70 -9.67
N SER A 2 -21.42 -9.60 -10.28
CA SER A 2 -21.36 -9.44 -11.74
C SER A 2 -19.90 -9.28 -12.21
N GLN A 3 -19.58 -9.71 -13.43
CA GLN A 3 -18.23 -9.60 -13.98
C GLN A 3 -17.76 -8.14 -14.08
N THR A 4 -18.66 -7.23 -14.44
CA THR A 4 -18.39 -5.79 -14.47
C THR A 4 -17.91 -5.29 -13.10
N LEU A 5 -18.54 -5.73 -12.01
CA LEU A 5 -18.18 -5.29 -10.67
C LEU A 5 -16.84 -5.88 -10.20
N ILE A 6 -16.54 -7.14 -10.55
CA ILE A 6 -15.21 -7.75 -10.31
C ILE A 6 -14.13 -6.93 -11.02
N ASN A 7 -14.34 -6.59 -12.29
CA ASN A 7 -13.39 -5.81 -13.08
C ASN A 7 -13.17 -4.40 -12.49
N ILE A 8 -14.23 -3.73 -12.04
CA ILE A 8 -14.10 -2.42 -11.37
C ILE A 8 -13.19 -2.53 -10.14
N PHE A 9 -13.39 -3.53 -9.28
CA PHE A 9 -12.54 -3.72 -8.11
C PHE A 9 -11.10 -4.06 -8.49
N TYR A 10 -10.90 -4.98 -9.44
CA TYR A 10 -9.58 -5.40 -9.87
C TYR A 10 -8.77 -4.23 -10.46
N GLU A 11 -9.38 -3.47 -11.38
CA GLU A 11 -8.73 -2.33 -12.03
C GLU A 11 -8.45 -1.18 -11.06
N SER A 12 -9.41 -0.89 -10.18
CA SER A 12 -9.23 0.13 -9.14
C SER A 12 -8.09 -0.24 -8.18
N HIS A 13 -7.99 -1.51 -7.79
CA HIS A 13 -6.93 -2.01 -6.93
C HIS A 13 -5.57 -1.94 -7.64
N ARG A 14 -5.50 -2.39 -8.90
CA ARG A 14 -4.27 -2.40 -9.69
C ARG A 14 -3.74 -0.98 -9.94
N GLY A 15 -4.60 -0.06 -10.37
CA GLY A 15 -4.23 1.32 -10.65
C GLY A 15 -3.82 2.11 -9.40
N SER A 16 -4.40 1.79 -8.24
CA SER A 16 -4.13 2.48 -6.98
C SER A 16 -2.69 2.25 -6.46
N TRP A 17 -2.03 1.13 -6.79
CA TRP A 17 -0.65 0.86 -6.35
C TRP A 17 0.32 1.97 -6.74
N THR A 18 0.32 2.38 -8.01
CA THR A 18 1.24 3.40 -8.51
C THR A 18 0.99 4.75 -7.84
N ILE A 19 -0.28 5.15 -7.72
CA ILE A 19 -0.67 6.43 -7.10
C ILE A 19 -0.27 6.45 -5.63
N LEU A 20 -0.51 5.35 -4.92
CA LEU A 20 -0.21 5.21 -3.50
C LEU A 20 1.29 5.30 -3.21
N ILE A 21 2.14 4.66 -4.02
CA ILE A 21 3.60 4.78 -3.87
C ILE A 21 4.05 6.23 -4.10
N ILE A 22 3.53 6.90 -5.13
CA ILE A 22 3.86 8.31 -5.40
C ILE A 22 3.45 9.20 -4.22
N LEU A 23 2.20 9.07 -3.74
CA LEU A 23 1.70 9.86 -2.60
C LEU A 23 2.52 9.61 -1.33
N PHE A 24 2.88 8.34 -1.06
CA PHE A 24 3.74 7.97 0.06
C PHE A 24 5.11 8.67 0.00
N ILE A 25 5.79 8.59 -1.16
CA ILE A 25 7.10 9.22 -1.35
C ILE A 25 7.00 10.74 -1.20
N VAL A 26 6.00 11.37 -1.81
CA VAL A 26 5.78 12.82 -1.72
C VAL A 26 5.50 13.24 -0.27
N ALA A 27 4.61 12.53 0.44
CA ALA A 27 4.32 12.81 1.85
C ALA A 27 5.57 12.66 2.73
N PHE A 28 6.37 11.62 2.51
CA PHE A 28 7.61 11.38 3.24
C PHE A 28 8.60 12.53 3.07
N PHE A 29 8.89 12.95 1.83
CA PHE A 29 9.82 14.05 1.58
C PHE A 29 9.30 15.39 2.07
N LEU A 30 7.98 15.64 2.01
CA LEU A 30 7.39 16.85 2.60
C LEU A 30 7.53 16.89 4.12
N TYR A 31 7.37 15.76 4.82
CA TYR A 31 7.66 15.69 6.26
C TYR A 31 9.15 15.91 6.55
N LYS A 32 10.05 15.31 5.76
CA LYS A 32 11.50 15.52 5.90
C LYS A 32 11.90 16.98 5.68
N ALA A 33 11.26 17.66 4.73
CA ALA A 33 11.45 19.09 4.43
C ALA A 33 10.72 20.04 5.40
N GLN A 34 10.14 19.53 6.49
CA GLN A 34 9.40 20.32 7.49
C GLN A 34 8.19 21.08 6.91
N LYS A 35 7.66 20.67 5.74
CA LYS A 35 6.47 21.26 5.10
C LYS A 35 5.20 20.62 5.65
N ASN A 36 4.98 20.75 6.96
CA ASN A 36 3.98 20.01 7.74
C ASN A 36 2.54 20.10 7.22
N LYS A 37 2.11 21.28 6.72
CA LYS A 37 0.77 21.47 6.17
C LYS A 37 0.57 20.63 4.90
N GLY A 38 1.45 20.81 3.91
CA GLY A 38 1.41 20.04 2.66
C GLY A 38 1.57 18.55 2.89
N ALA A 39 2.51 18.16 3.76
CA ALA A 39 2.71 16.76 4.13
C ALA A 39 1.44 16.13 4.72
N THR A 40 0.71 16.85 5.57
CA THR A 40 -0.53 16.34 6.18
C THR A 40 -1.64 16.16 5.14
N VAL A 41 -1.79 17.09 4.18
CA VAL A 41 -2.76 16.93 3.10
C VAL A 41 -2.46 15.69 2.26
N VAL A 42 -1.22 15.56 1.78
CA VAL A 42 -0.81 14.41 0.95
C VAL A 42 -0.93 13.10 1.75
N HIS A 43 -0.58 13.10 3.03
CA HIS A 43 -0.74 11.95 3.91
C HIS A 43 -2.22 11.56 4.09
N MET A 44 -3.14 12.53 4.24
CA MET A 44 -4.58 12.24 4.30
C MET A 44 -5.10 11.62 2.99
N ILE A 45 -4.63 12.10 1.84
CA ILE A 45 -4.96 11.50 0.54
C ILE A 45 -4.37 10.08 0.44
N THR A 46 -3.14 9.87 0.94
CA THR A 46 -2.52 8.54 0.99
C THR A 46 -3.39 7.56 1.78
N ARG A 47 -3.96 7.98 2.92
CA ARG A 47 -4.89 7.16 3.71
C ARG A 47 -6.19 6.84 2.97
N LEU A 48 -6.73 7.79 2.20
CA LEU A 48 -7.87 7.51 1.34
C LEU A 48 -7.55 6.42 0.31
N PHE A 49 -6.35 6.47 -0.29
CA PHE A 49 -5.89 5.41 -1.19
C PHE A 49 -5.65 4.08 -0.48
N TYR A 50 -5.22 4.06 0.79
CA TYR A 50 -5.21 2.84 1.59
C TYR A 50 -6.61 2.22 1.70
N LEU A 51 -7.63 3.03 1.97
CA LEU A 51 -9.02 2.53 2.05
C LEU A 51 -9.52 2.01 0.70
N ILE A 52 -9.26 2.74 -0.39
CA ILE A 52 -9.61 2.28 -1.75
C ILE A 52 -8.94 0.95 -2.05
N MET A 53 -7.64 0.81 -1.73
CA MET A 53 -6.88 -0.43 -1.89
C MET A 53 -7.47 -1.60 -1.11
N LEU A 54 -7.86 -1.36 0.15
CA LEU A 54 -8.46 -2.37 1.02
C LEU A 54 -9.81 -2.83 0.48
N VAL A 55 -10.71 -1.89 0.21
CA VAL A 55 -12.07 -2.19 -0.25
C VAL A 55 -12.04 -2.89 -1.61
N SER A 56 -11.25 -2.37 -2.56
CA SER A 56 -11.10 -2.99 -3.88
C SER A 56 -10.39 -4.34 -3.83
N GLY A 57 -9.41 -4.53 -2.94
CA GLY A 57 -8.72 -5.81 -2.74
C GLY A 57 -9.63 -6.87 -2.14
N ILE A 58 -10.42 -6.51 -1.12
CA ILE A 58 -11.42 -7.39 -0.51
C ILE A 58 -12.53 -7.73 -1.51
N GLY A 59 -13.02 -6.73 -2.26
CA GLY A 59 -13.99 -6.97 -3.33
C GLY A 59 -13.47 -7.96 -4.37
N THR A 60 -12.19 -7.83 -4.76
CA THR A 60 -11.51 -8.77 -5.66
C THR A 60 -11.43 -10.18 -5.06
N LEU A 61 -11.08 -10.31 -3.77
CA LEU A 61 -11.04 -11.61 -3.07
C LEU A 61 -12.40 -12.31 -3.04
N ILE A 62 -13.46 -11.58 -2.71
CA ILE A 62 -14.84 -12.09 -2.72
C ILE A 62 -15.23 -12.51 -4.15
N GLY A 63 -14.90 -11.68 -5.14
CA GLY A 63 -15.18 -11.93 -6.56
C GLY A 63 -14.55 -13.23 -7.07
N TYR A 64 -13.33 -13.54 -6.66
CA TYR A 64 -12.60 -14.74 -7.06
C TYR A 64 -12.77 -15.94 -6.11
N GLN A 65 -13.64 -15.84 -5.09
CA GLN A 65 -13.88 -16.92 -4.12
C GLN A 65 -12.62 -17.30 -3.30
N PHE A 66 -11.87 -16.28 -2.87
CA PHE A 66 -10.75 -16.43 -1.93
C PHE A 66 -9.66 -17.43 -2.36
N PRO A 67 -9.05 -17.28 -3.54
CA PRO A 67 -7.92 -18.13 -3.93
C PRO A 67 -6.72 -17.84 -3.03
N VAL A 68 -6.04 -18.88 -2.57
CA VAL A 68 -4.99 -18.79 -1.54
C VAL A 68 -3.89 -17.79 -1.90
N VAL A 69 -3.46 -17.75 -3.16
CA VAL A 69 -2.47 -16.79 -3.66
C VAL A 69 -2.90 -15.33 -3.44
N LEU A 70 -4.17 -15.01 -3.68
CA LEU A 70 -4.69 -13.66 -3.47
C LEU A 70 -4.85 -13.35 -1.98
N ILE A 71 -5.20 -14.33 -1.15
CA ILE A 71 -5.25 -14.15 0.31
C ILE A 71 -3.87 -13.76 0.84
N VAL A 72 -2.85 -14.53 0.48
CA VAL A 72 -1.46 -14.27 0.91
C VAL A 72 -0.98 -12.92 0.40
N LYS A 73 -1.24 -12.60 -0.88
CA LYS A 73 -0.94 -11.28 -1.44
C LYS A 73 -1.66 -10.16 -0.70
N GLY A 74 -2.93 -10.38 -0.32
CA GLY A 74 -3.73 -9.45 0.46
C GLY A 74 -3.13 -9.18 1.84
N ILE A 75 -2.72 -10.22 2.57
CA ILE A 75 -2.05 -10.07 3.88
C ILE A 75 -0.74 -9.29 3.73
N LEU A 76 0.09 -9.60 2.73
CA LEU A 76 1.31 -8.85 2.47
C LEU A 76 1.04 -7.38 2.14
N ALA A 77 -0.02 -7.09 1.38
CA ALA A 77 -0.44 -5.72 1.10
C ALA A 77 -0.90 -4.98 2.37
N LEU A 78 -1.59 -5.65 3.30
CA LEU A 78 -1.95 -5.08 4.61
C LEU A 78 -0.70 -4.69 5.41
N VAL A 79 0.28 -5.59 5.47
CA VAL A 79 1.55 -5.32 6.16
C VAL A 79 2.29 -4.16 5.46
N LEU A 80 2.26 -4.10 4.14
CA LEU A 80 2.88 -3.01 3.39
C LEU A 80 2.23 -1.66 3.71
N ILE A 81 0.90 -1.58 3.75
CA ILE A 81 0.15 -0.38 4.19
C ILE A 81 0.56 0.02 5.61
N TYR A 82 0.64 -0.94 6.53
CA TYR A 82 1.10 -0.69 7.89
C TYR A 82 2.52 -0.10 7.92
N VAL A 83 3.46 -0.67 7.17
CA VAL A 83 4.84 -0.19 7.11
C VAL A 83 4.89 1.24 6.58
N MET A 84 4.17 1.55 5.50
CA MET A 84 4.10 2.90 4.93
C MET A 84 3.53 3.92 5.94
N GLU A 85 2.42 3.59 6.59
CA GLU A 85 1.81 4.43 7.63
C GLU A 85 2.78 4.68 8.79
N MET A 86 3.48 3.63 9.25
CA MET A 86 4.47 3.75 10.32
C MET A 86 5.64 4.64 9.94
N ILE A 87 6.14 4.56 8.70
CA ILE A 87 7.19 5.45 8.20
C ILE A 87 6.69 6.90 8.23
N LEU A 88 5.50 7.20 7.69
CA LEU A 88 4.99 8.58 7.64
C LEU A 88 4.72 9.14 9.04
N VAL A 89 4.07 8.38 9.93
CA VAL A 89 3.76 8.83 11.30
C VAL A 89 5.03 9.05 12.12
N ARG A 90 6.00 8.12 12.03
CA ARG A 90 7.29 8.27 12.74
C ARG A 90 8.13 9.39 12.17
N THR A 91 8.08 9.63 10.85
CA THR A 91 8.77 10.78 10.22
C THR A 91 8.15 12.09 10.69
N LYS A 92 6.82 12.20 10.70
CA LYS A 92 6.10 13.37 11.26
C LYS A 92 6.48 13.64 12.72
N LYS A 93 6.64 12.58 13.52
CA LYS A 93 6.99 12.68 14.95
C LYS A 93 8.50 12.79 15.21
N ASN A 94 9.35 12.81 14.18
CA ASN A 94 10.81 12.73 14.31
C ASN A 94 11.30 11.52 15.15
N THR A 95 10.54 10.43 15.21
CA THR A 95 10.87 9.20 15.96
C THR A 95 11.27 8.04 15.05
N LEU A 96 11.52 8.30 13.76
CA LEU A 96 11.95 7.25 12.83
C LEU A 96 13.36 6.76 13.17
N GLY A 97 14.30 7.69 13.38
CA GLY A 97 15.65 7.47 13.93
C GLY A 97 16.30 6.14 13.56
N ASP A 98 16.74 5.40 14.57
CA ASP A 98 17.47 4.14 14.44
C ASP A 98 16.65 3.01 13.79
N LYS A 99 15.31 3.10 13.83
CA LYS A 99 14.42 2.09 13.25
C LYS A 99 14.15 2.32 11.76
N ALA A 100 14.65 3.42 11.18
CA ALA A 100 14.44 3.75 9.78
C ALA A 100 14.82 2.59 8.85
N GLY A 101 16.01 2.02 9.03
CA GLY A 101 16.52 0.94 8.17
C GLY A 101 15.57 -0.26 8.12
N VAL A 102 15.05 -0.70 9.27
CA VAL A 102 14.15 -1.85 9.36
C VAL A 102 12.85 -1.60 8.58
N TYR A 103 12.22 -0.43 8.75
CA TYR A 103 10.99 -0.12 8.03
C TYR A 103 11.21 0.02 6.52
N TRP A 104 12.32 0.64 6.08
CA TRP A 104 12.64 0.78 4.66
C TRP A 104 12.99 -0.55 4.01
N ILE A 105 13.74 -1.42 4.69
CA ILE A 105 14.02 -2.78 4.21
C ILE A 105 12.71 -3.57 4.10
N ALA A 106 11.85 -3.53 5.12
CA ALA A 106 10.55 -4.18 5.08
C ALA A 106 9.69 -3.65 3.92
N LEU A 107 9.67 -2.33 3.69
CA LEU A 107 8.96 -1.71 2.59
C LEU A 107 9.41 -2.28 1.24
N VAL A 108 10.73 -2.30 0.98
CA VAL A 108 11.29 -2.77 -0.30
C VAL A 108 11.07 -4.26 -0.48
N VAL A 109 11.40 -5.08 0.53
CA VAL A 109 11.29 -6.54 0.45
C VAL A 109 9.84 -6.97 0.23
N ILE A 110 8.89 -6.44 1.02
CA ILE A 110 7.48 -6.79 0.87
C ILE A 110 6.93 -6.31 -0.48
N SER A 111 7.31 -5.11 -0.93
CA SER A 111 6.90 -4.60 -2.24
C SER A 111 7.38 -5.51 -3.37
N LEU A 112 8.64 -5.96 -3.33
CA LEU A 112 9.18 -6.89 -4.31
C LEU A 112 8.39 -8.21 -4.33
N ILE A 113 8.11 -8.80 -3.17
CA ILE A 113 7.33 -10.04 -3.09
C ILE A 113 5.93 -9.84 -3.71
N VAL A 114 5.23 -8.77 -3.34
CA VAL A 114 3.88 -8.46 -3.87
C VAL A 114 3.89 -8.25 -5.38
N ILE A 115 4.93 -7.58 -5.91
CA ILE A 115 5.11 -7.37 -7.35
C ILE A 115 5.37 -8.70 -8.06
N LEU A 116 6.28 -9.54 -7.54
CA LEU A 116 6.59 -10.85 -8.12
C LEU A 116 5.38 -11.80 -8.11
N MET A 117 4.55 -11.74 -7.07
CA MET A 117 3.24 -12.43 -7.06
C MET A 117 2.28 -11.85 -8.10
N GLY A 118 2.28 -10.54 -8.29
CA GLY A 118 1.46 -9.85 -9.31
C GLY A 118 1.80 -10.24 -10.74
N PHE A 119 3.08 -10.49 -11.03
CA PHE A 119 3.56 -10.98 -12.33
C PHE A 119 3.50 -12.50 -12.47
N GLY A 120 3.01 -13.22 -11.45
CA GLY A 120 2.91 -14.69 -11.48
C GLY A 120 4.23 -15.45 -11.38
N VAL A 121 5.32 -14.76 -11.00
CA VAL A 121 6.63 -15.39 -10.74
C VAL A 121 6.56 -16.24 -9.47
N ILE A 122 5.89 -15.73 -8.44
CA ILE A 122 5.58 -16.48 -7.20
C ILE A 122 4.14 -17.00 -7.33
N ARG A 123 3.99 -18.33 -7.34
CA ARG A 123 2.70 -19.03 -7.45
C ARG A 123 2.74 -20.34 -6.65
N PHE A 124 1.61 -20.72 -6.06
CA PHE A 124 1.40 -21.98 -5.32
C PHE A 124 -0.10 -22.27 -5.21
#